data_AF-A0A927LGK3-F1
#
_entry.id   AF-A0A927LGK3-F1
#
_cell.length_a   1.000
_cell.length_b   1.000
_cell.length_c   1.000
_cell.angle_alpha   90.00
_cell.angle_beta   90.00
_cell.angle_gamma   90.00
#
_symmetry.space_group_name_H-M   'P 1'
#
loop_
_entity.id
_entity.type
_entity.pdbx_description
1 polymer ?
#
loop_
_entity_poly.entity_id
_entity_poly.type
_entity_poly.pdbx_seq_one_letter_code
_entity_poly.pdbx_strand_id
1 'polypeptide(L)'
;MLRLRILILAIISFGLISCKNSNSEKQIKKVFNSPKDSILYNNYVNAIENGSTFQYFTVIKVKDINTGKVREICTKGDFLWGALHIEYDSSYSNIGLKKIHKMLLENKERYFQLKDTAALNNLGLNRYSPDDLKKFEKENNVDSIAKSIKGKWGISISEDKNMLLLAHSLFDRGILTGENNCFGGNLMNVDKQMLDERKKHLEEIKAMSKKQ
;
A
#
# COMPACT_ATOMS: atom_id res chain seq x y z
N MET A 1 -5.12 -1.44 -85.48
CA MET A 1 -4.91 -1.51 -84.02
C MET A 1 -6.12 -0.92 -83.32
N LEU A 2 -7.03 -1.76 -82.83
CA LEU A 2 -8.24 -1.30 -82.15
C LEU A 2 -8.69 -2.39 -81.16
N ARG A 3 -8.83 -2.01 -79.89
CA ARG A 3 -9.93 -2.34 -78.95
C ARG A 3 -9.44 -2.23 -77.51
N LEU A 4 -9.74 -1.10 -76.87
CA LEU A 4 -9.69 -0.93 -75.43
C LEU A 4 -11.06 -1.34 -74.86
N ARG A 5 -11.10 -2.36 -74.00
CA ARG A 5 -12.30 -2.83 -73.31
C ARG A 5 -12.15 -2.68 -71.79
N ILE A 6 -13.07 -1.87 -71.25
CA ILE A 6 -13.96 -2.14 -70.10
C ILE A 6 -13.33 -2.32 -68.69
N LEU A 7 -13.69 -1.34 -67.87
CA LEU A 7 -13.82 -1.26 -66.40
C LEU A 7 -14.17 -2.57 -65.68
N ILE A 8 -13.50 -2.83 -64.55
CA ILE A 8 -14.03 -3.65 -63.45
C ILE A 8 -13.87 -2.87 -62.15
N LEU A 9 -15.02 -2.48 -61.56
CA LEU A 9 -15.15 -1.97 -60.19
C LEU A 9 -15.15 -3.16 -59.23
N ALA A 10 -14.12 -3.29 -58.40
CA ALA A 10 -14.09 -4.24 -57.30
C ALA A 10 -14.45 -3.52 -55.99
N ILE A 11 -15.61 -3.87 -55.46
CA ILE A 11 -16.13 -3.46 -54.15
C ILE A 11 -15.30 -4.20 -53.09
N ILE A 12 -14.53 -3.47 -52.29
CA ILE A 12 -13.90 -4.02 -51.07
C ILE A 12 -14.73 -3.58 -49.89
N SER A 13 -15.51 -4.53 -49.37
CA SER A 13 -16.24 -4.46 -48.11
C SER A 13 -15.27 -4.32 -46.94
N PHE A 14 -15.23 -3.14 -46.32
CA PHE A 14 -14.63 -2.96 -45.00
C PHE A 14 -15.53 -3.60 -43.95
N GLY A 15 -15.25 -4.87 -43.64
CA GLY A 15 -15.77 -5.53 -42.45
C GLY A 15 -15.24 -4.85 -41.19
N LEU A 16 -16.14 -4.28 -40.39
CA LEU A 16 -15.89 -3.84 -39.02
C LEU A 16 -15.55 -5.07 -38.17
N ILE A 17 -14.26 -5.38 -38.03
CA ILE A 17 -13.79 -6.28 -36.98
C ILE A 17 -13.79 -5.48 -35.67
N SER A 18 -14.91 -5.61 -34.95
CA SER A 18 -15.02 -5.27 -33.54
C SER A 18 -14.10 -6.19 -32.75
N CYS A 19 -12.88 -5.74 -32.45
CA CYS A 19 -12.02 -6.40 -31.49
C CYS A 19 -12.48 -6.04 -30.08
N LYS A 20 -13.33 -6.90 -29.50
CA LYS A 20 -13.51 -7.03 -28.05
C LYS A 20 -12.14 -7.22 -27.41
N ASN A 21 -11.64 -6.19 -26.72
CA ASN A 21 -10.37 -6.25 -26.03
C ASN A 21 -10.57 -6.84 -24.62
N SER A 22 -10.71 -8.17 -24.55
CA SER A 22 -10.68 -8.92 -23.30
C SER A 22 -9.25 -9.30 -22.97
N ASN A 23 -8.49 -8.40 -22.34
CA ASN A 23 -7.11 -8.70 -21.90
C ASN A 23 -6.66 -7.86 -20.68
N SER A 24 -7.56 -7.61 -19.71
CA SER A 24 -7.19 -6.96 -18.45
C SER A 24 -6.59 -7.92 -17.39
N GLU A 25 -6.66 -9.24 -17.57
CA GLU A 25 -6.16 -10.20 -16.57
C GLU A 25 -4.74 -10.73 -16.83
N LYS A 26 -4.20 -10.59 -18.05
CA LYS A 26 -2.89 -11.17 -18.41
C LYS A 26 -1.67 -10.26 -18.16
N GLN A 27 -1.84 -9.00 -17.77
CA GLN A 27 -0.71 -8.06 -17.58
C GLN A 27 -0.22 -7.89 -16.14
N ILE A 28 -0.89 -8.44 -15.13
CA ILE A 28 -0.48 -8.30 -13.71
C ILE A 28 0.74 -9.20 -13.37
N LYS A 29 1.04 -10.22 -14.18
CA LYS A 29 2.03 -11.27 -13.85
C LYS A 29 3.52 -10.92 -14.04
N LYS A 30 3.89 -9.68 -14.39
CA LYS A 30 5.31 -9.32 -14.68
C LYS A 30 5.97 -8.36 -13.69
N VAL A 31 5.30 -8.00 -12.60
CA VAL A 31 5.73 -6.91 -11.69
C VAL A 31 6.09 -7.40 -10.28
N PHE A 32 5.52 -8.52 -9.83
CA PHE A 32 5.73 -9.06 -8.48
C PHE A 32 6.24 -10.50 -8.57
N ASN A 33 7.17 -10.85 -7.69
CA ASN A 33 7.79 -12.17 -7.65
C ASN A 33 6.85 -13.26 -7.12
N SER A 34 5.78 -12.89 -6.41
CA SER A 34 4.74 -13.80 -5.93
C SER A 34 3.37 -13.12 -5.74
N PRO A 35 2.26 -13.90 -5.67
CA PRO A 35 0.95 -13.36 -5.26
C PRO A 35 0.97 -12.70 -3.88
N LYS A 36 1.77 -13.25 -2.95
CA LYS A 36 1.97 -12.68 -1.62
C LYS A 36 2.52 -11.26 -1.72
N ASP A 37 3.55 -11.03 -2.52
CA ASP A 37 4.15 -9.70 -2.69
C ASP A 37 3.14 -8.68 -3.22
N SER A 38 2.27 -9.09 -4.15
CA SER A 38 1.18 -8.24 -4.64
C SER A 38 0.18 -7.88 -3.53
N ILE A 39 -0.20 -8.83 -2.67
CA ILE A 39 -1.11 -8.56 -1.54
C ILE A 39 -0.46 -7.59 -0.55
N LEU A 40 0.80 -7.85 -0.17
CA LEU A 40 1.53 -6.98 0.74
C LEU A 40 1.70 -5.57 0.16
N TYR A 41 1.96 -5.47 -1.14
CA TYR A 41 2.05 -4.18 -1.81
C TYR A 41 0.70 -3.44 -1.81
N ASN A 42 -0.40 -4.13 -2.10
CA ASN A 42 -1.73 -3.51 -2.03
C ASN A 42 -2.08 -3.04 -0.62
N ASN A 43 -1.72 -3.81 0.41
CA ASN A 43 -1.89 -3.40 1.81
C ASN A 43 -1.08 -2.14 2.13
N TYR A 44 0.16 -2.07 1.64
CA TYR A 44 0.98 -0.87 1.73
C TYR A 44 0.34 0.33 1.03
N VAL A 45 -0.12 0.18 -0.22
CA VAL A 45 -0.81 1.27 -0.94
C VAL A 45 -2.03 1.75 -0.17
N ASN A 46 -2.86 0.85 0.33
CA ASN A 46 -4.04 1.20 1.13
C ASN A 46 -3.66 2.04 2.37
N ALA A 47 -2.53 1.72 3.01
CA ALA A 47 -2.00 2.48 4.14
C ALA A 47 -1.43 3.84 3.73
N ILE A 48 -0.71 3.93 2.61
CA ILE A 48 -0.19 5.20 2.07
C ILE A 48 -1.31 6.15 1.68
N GLU A 49 -2.36 5.62 1.05
CA GLU A 49 -3.49 6.42 0.62
C GLU A 49 -4.41 6.76 1.80
N ASN A 50 -4.17 6.23 3.01
CA ASN A 50 -4.96 6.47 4.21
C ASN A 50 -4.78 7.87 4.81
N GLY A 51 -5.73 8.75 4.50
CA GLY A 51 -5.87 10.07 5.14
C GLY A 51 -6.96 10.15 6.24
N SER A 52 -7.41 9.01 6.77
CA SER A 52 -8.40 8.95 7.86
C SER A 52 -7.73 9.13 9.22
N THR A 53 -8.49 9.41 10.29
CA THR A 53 -8.01 9.34 11.68
C THR A 53 -7.79 7.90 12.14
N PHE A 54 -8.47 6.92 11.52
CA PHE A 54 -8.18 5.51 11.71
C PHE A 54 -6.99 5.11 10.83
N GLN A 55 -5.82 4.91 11.43
CA GLN A 55 -4.56 4.72 10.73
C GLN A 55 -4.30 3.26 10.40
N TYR A 56 -3.89 2.98 9.17
CA TYR A 56 -3.50 1.64 8.75
C TYR A 56 -2.01 1.40 8.97
N PHE A 57 -1.69 0.21 9.45
CA PHE A 57 -0.32 -0.27 9.60
C PHE A 57 0.25 -0.76 8.27
N THR A 58 1.56 -0.61 8.13
CA THR A 58 2.31 -1.11 6.99
C THR A 58 3.72 -1.55 7.41
N VAL A 59 4.27 -2.54 6.71
CA VAL A 59 5.64 -3.02 6.93
C VAL A 59 6.55 -2.56 5.80
N ILE A 60 7.64 -1.92 6.17
CA ILE A 60 8.64 -1.36 5.27
C ILE A 60 10.05 -1.77 5.69
N LYS A 61 10.99 -1.74 4.75
CA LYS A 61 12.42 -1.88 5.02
C LYS A 61 13.07 -0.51 4.97
N VAL A 62 13.86 -0.19 5.98
CA VAL A 62 14.57 1.08 6.11
C VAL A 62 16.05 0.81 6.30
N LYS A 63 16.88 1.44 5.47
CA LYS A 63 18.32 1.55 5.67
C LYS A 63 18.63 2.92 6.24
N ASP A 64 19.20 2.93 7.43
CA ASP A 64 19.86 4.11 7.95
C ASP A 64 21.22 4.25 7.24
N ILE A 65 21.36 5.31 6.44
CA ILE A 65 22.58 5.57 5.66
C ILE A 65 23.78 5.86 6.59
N ASN A 66 23.54 6.44 7.77
CA ASN A 66 24.62 6.81 8.70
C ASN A 66 25.27 5.58 9.33
N THR A 67 24.47 4.56 9.65
CA THR A 67 24.96 3.32 10.29
C THR A 67 25.09 2.14 9.34
N GLY A 68 24.53 2.24 8.13
CA GLY A 68 24.43 1.15 7.16
C GLY A 68 23.43 0.04 7.55
N LYS A 69 22.78 0.13 8.71
CA LYS A 69 21.88 -0.90 9.23
C LYS A 69 20.56 -0.89 8.46
N VAL A 70 20.14 -2.07 8.01
CA VAL A 70 18.85 -2.31 7.38
C VAL A 70 17.91 -2.96 8.38
N ARG A 71 16.68 -2.46 8.45
CA ARG A 71 15.65 -2.97 9.35
C ARG A 71 14.29 -3.01 8.70
N GLU A 72 13.58 -4.10 8.93
CA GLU A 72 12.17 -4.23 8.60
C GLU A 72 11.33 -3.84 9.82
N ILE A 73 10.40 -2.91 9.63
CA ILE A 73 9.60 -2.32 10.70
C ILE A 73 8.15 -2.18 10.26
N CYS A 74 7.27 -2.19 11.25
CA CYS A 74 5.86 -1.85 11.12
C CYS A 74 5.69 -0.41 11.58
N THR A 75 5.04 0.39 10.74
CA THR A 75 4.71 1.79 10.98
C THR A 75 3.32 2.09 10.44
N LYS A 76 2.91 3.35 10.47
CA LYS A 76 1.66 3.83 9.88
C LYS A 76 1.95 4.65 8.62
N GLY A 77 0.96 4.71 7.72
CA GLY A 77 1.10 5.46 6.47
C GLY A 77 1.49 6.93 6.68
N ASP A 78 0.84 7.61 7.62
CA ASP A 78 1.09 9.01 7.99
C ASP A 78 2.52 9.24 8.54
N PHE A 79 3.04 8.34 9.37
CA PHE A 79 4.42 8.42 9.85
C PHE A 79 5.44 8.20 8.72
N LEU A 80 5.14 7.33 7.75
CA LEU A 80 6.01 7.18 6.59
C LEU A 80 5.97 8.44 5.70
N TRP A 81 4.80 9.01 5.47
CA TRP A 81 4.66 10.32 4.80
C TRP A 81 5.49 11.40 5.50
N GLY A 82 5.31 11.56 6.82
CA GLY A 82 6.04 12.54 7.62
C GLY A 82 7.56 12.34 7.55
N ALA A 83 8.02 11.09 7.62
CA ALA A 83 9.45 10.77 7.52
C ALA A 83 10.04 11.19 6.17
N LEU A 84 9.33 10.93 5.06
CA LEU A 84 9.82 11.34 3.73
C LEU A 84 9.72 12.86 3.53
N HIS A 85 8.73 13.53 4.12
CA HIS A 85 8.68 14.98 4.09
C HIS A 85 9.88 15.61 4.79
N ILE A 86 10.27 15.07 5.96
CA ILE A 86 11.46 15.49 6.70
C ILE A 86 12.73 15.20 5.90
N GLU A 87 12.90 13.96 5.41
CA GLU A 87 14.11 13.53 4.69
C GLU A 87 14.41 14.39 3.45
N TYR A 88 13.39 14.75 2.68
CA TYR A 88 13.55 15.43 1.40
C TYR A 88 13.31 16.94 1.44
N ASP A 89 13.10 17.51 2.63
CA ASP A 89 12.71 18.91 2.85
C ASP A 89 11.64 19.37 1.86
N SER A 90 10.72 18.45 1.53
CA SER A 90 9.61 18.78 0.66
C SER A 90 8.62 19.51 1.54
N SER A 91 8.57 20.84 1.42
CA SER A 91 7.49 21.63 1.98
C SER A 91 6.15 20.93 1.72
N TYR A 92 5.19 21.05 2.64
CA TYR A 92 3.81 20.52 2.47
C TYR A 92 3.03 21.22 1.33
N SER A 93 3.73 21.79 0.35
CA SER A 93 3.19 22.29 -0.91
C SER A 93 2.64 21.14 -1.75
N ASN A 94 1.72 21.47 -2.65
CA ASN A 94 1.13 20.50 -3.59
C ASN A 94 2.19 19.77 -4.45
N ILE A 95 3.32 20.43 -4.75
CA ILE A 95 4.41 19.83 -5.52
C ILE A 95 5.16 18.81 -4.65
N GLY A 96 5.47 19.18 -3.41
CA GLY A 96 6.09 18.27 -2.43
C GLY A 96 5.23 17.03 -2.18
N LEU A 97 3.94 17.22 -1.92
CA LEU A 97 2.97 16.13 -1.71
C LEU A 97 2.92 15.17 -2.90
N LYS A 98 2.84 15.68 -4.13
CA LYS A 98 2.84 14.85 -5.35
C LYS A 98 4.15 14.08 -5.54
N LYS A 99 5.29 14.70 -5.23
CA LYS A 99 6.61 14.06 -5.31
C LYS A 99 6.68 12.89 -4.33
N ILE A 100 6.35 13.11 -3.07
CA ILE A 100 6.38 12.05 -2.04
C ILE A 100 5.38 10.94 -2.38
N HIS A 101 4.15 11.29 -2.79
CA HIS A 101 3.16 10.31 -3.24
C HIS A 101 3.69 9.39 -4.34
N LYS A 102 4.29 9.99 -5.37
CA LYS A 102 4.86 9.25 -6.49
C LYS A 102 5.98 8.32 -6.02
N MET A 103 6.89 8.81 -5.18
CA MET A 103 7.98 8.00 -4.62
C MET A 103 7.45 6.81 -3.81
N LEU A 104 6.39 7.02 -3.02
CA LEU A 104 5.75 5.96 -2.24
C LEU A 104 5.13 4.89 -3.14
N LEU A 105 4.38 5.27 -4.17
CA LEU A 105 3.69 4.32 -5.06
C LEU A 105 4.61 3.67 -6.10
N GLU A 106 5.72 4.29 -6.46
CA GLU A 106 6.70 3.66 -7.36
C GLU A 106 7.59 2.65 -6.63
N ASN A 107 7.72 2.76 -5.31
CA ASN A 107 8.54 1.88 -4.48
C ASN A 107 7.80 0.57 -4.11
N LYS A 108 7.76 -0.37 -5.05
CA LYS A 108 7.11 -1.68 -4.86
C LYS A 108 7.79 -2.58 -3.84
N GLU A 109 9.08 -2.36 -3.60
CA GLU A 109 9.88 -3.11 -2.63
C GLU A 109 9.67 -2.62 -1.19
N ARG A 110 9.03 -1.45 -1.02
CA ARG A 110 8.85 -0.79 0.29
C ARG A 110 10.18 -0.57 1.00
N TYR A 111 11.24 -0.33 0.24
CA TYR A 111 12.60 -0.17 0.73
C TYR A 111 13.03 1.29 0.65
N PHE A 112 13.38 1.88 1.79
CA PHE A 112 13.75 3.29 1.90
C PHE A 112 15.16 3.42 2.45
N GLN A 113 15.94 4.31 1.86
CA GLN A 113 17.25 4.69 2.38
C GLN A 113 17.14 6.12 2.88
N LEU A 114 17.36 6.32 4.18
CA LEU A 114 17.17 7.61 4.85
C LEU A 114 18.44 7.97 5.62
N LYS A 115 18.78 9.25 5.67
CA LYS A 115 19.91 9.76 6.47
C LYS A 115 19.46 10.72 7.57
N ASP A 116 18.31 11.36 7.44
CA ASP A 116 17.85 12.33 8.41
C ASP A 116 17.41 11.63 9.71
N THR A 117 17.99 12.06 10.84
CA THR A 117 17.72 11.43 12.13
C THR A 117 16.28 11.69 12.61
N ALA A 118 15.70 12.85 12.31
CA ALA A 118 14.31 13.13 12.63
C ALA A 118 13.36 12.29 11.77
N ALA A 119 13.68 12.06 10.49
CA ALA A 119 12.92 11.14 9.64
C ALA A 119 12.97 9.69 10.20
N LEU A 120 14.15 9.21 10.58
CA LEU A 120 14.33 7.90 11.19
C LEU A 120 13.58 7.76 12.53
N ASN A 121 13.60 8.81 13.36
CA ASN A 121 12.85 8.84 14.62
C ASN A 121 11.34 8.82 14.39
N ASN A 122 10.85 9.53 13.36
CA ASN A 122 9.42 9.55 13.01
C ASN A 122 8.90 8.16 12.61
N LEU A 123 9.76 7.32 12.04
CA LEU A 123 9.42 5.92 11.72
C LEU A 123 9.44 4.99 12.94
N GLY A 124 9.94 5.43 14.08
CA GLY A 124 9.98 4.64 15.31
C GLY A 124 10.86 3.40 15.18
N LEU A 125 12.01 3.50 14.51
CA LEU A 125 12.92 2.37 14.34
C LEU A 125 13.18 1.71 15.71
N ASN A 126 13.51 2.43 16.77
CA ASN A 126 13.83 1.81 18.06
C ASN A 126 12.64 1.15 18.84
N ARG A 127 11.41 1.11 18.31
CA ARG A 127 10.24 0.58 19.04
C ARG A 127 10.30 -0.93 19.32
N TYR A 128 10.96 -1.71 18.45
CA TYR A 128 11.27 -3.12 18.69
C TYR A 128 12.40 -3.62 17.79
N SER A 129 12.96 -4.78 18.15
CA SER A 129 14.01 -5.50 17.41
C SER A 129 13.44 -6.69 16.62
N PRO A 130 14.16 -7.22 15.61
CA PRO A 130 13.77 -8.46 14.94
C PRO A 130 13.60 -9.65 15.90
N ASP A 131 14.36 -9.68 17.00
CA ASP A 131 14.25 -10.75 17.99
C ASP A 131 13.00 -10.60 18.86
N ASP A 132 12.55 -9.37 19.14
CA ASP A 132 11.25 -9.13 19.77
C ASP A 132 10.11 -9.69 18.91
N LEU A 133 10.17 -9.50 17.59
CA LEU A 133 9.16 -10.02 16.66
C LEU A 133 9.13 -11.54 16.65
N LYS A 134 10.30 -12.18 16.49
CA LYS A 134 10.40 -13.65 16.54
C LYS A 134 9.89 -14.22 17.86
N LYS A 135 10.26 -13.57 18.98
CA LYS A 135 9.81 -13.98 20.31
C LYS A 135 8.28 -13.85 20.43
N PHE A 136 7.73 -12.71 20.01
CA PHE A 136 6.29 -12.46 20.04
C PHE A 136 5.52 -13.47 19.20
N GLU A 137 5.96 -13.75 17.97
CA GLU A 137 5.31 -14.73 17.09
C GLU A 137 5.30 -16.14 17.72
N LYS A 138 6.42 -16.54 18.33
CA LYS A 138 6.55 -17.83 19.02
C LYS A 138 5.62 -17.95 20.23
N GLU A 139 5.49 -16.87 21.00
CA GLU A 139 4.71 -16.86 22.25
C GLU A 139 3.20 -16.73 22.01
N ASN A 140 2.77 -16.07 20.92
CA ASN A 140 1.37 -15.68 20.72
C ASN A 140 0.63 -16.47 19.64
N ASN A 141 1.27 -17.48 19.02
CA ASN A 141 0.67 -18.33 17.97
C ASN A 141 -0.08 -17.51 16.90
N VAL A 142 0.62 -16.54 16.30
CA VAL A 142 0.01 -15.57 15.39
C VAL A 142 -0.62 -16.22 14.16
N ASP A 143 -0.14 -17.40 13.74
CA ASP A 143 -0.77 -18.18 12.67
C ASP A 143 -2.21 -18.58 12.99
N SER A 144 -2.48 -18.95 14.24
CA SER A 144 -3.83 -19.26 14.69
C SER A 144 -4.71 -18.02 14.74
N ILE A 145 -4.15 -16.88 15.16
CA ILE A 145 -4.85 -15.59 15.14
C ILE A 145 -5.20 -15.23 13.70
N ALA A 146 -4.23 -15.26 12.78
CA ALA A 146 -4.44 -14.93 11.37
C ALA A 146 -5.53 -15.80 10.72
N LYS A 147 -5.61 -17.09 11.05
CA LYS A 147 -6.65 -18.00 10.55
C LYS A 147 -8.05 -17.70 11.10
N SER A 148 -8.15 -17.09 12.30
CA SER A 148 -9.43 -16.76 12.91
C SER A 148 -10.02 -15.44 12.40
N ILE A 149 -9.19 -14.57 11.82
CA ILE A 149 -9.61 -13.30 11.23
C ILE A 149 -10.48 -13.55 10.00
N LYS A 150 -11.78 -13.26 10.11
CA LYS A 150 -12.76 -13.31 9.03
C LYS A 150 -13.67 -12.09 9.12
N GLY A 151 -13.74 -11.29 8.05
CA GLY A 151 -14.52 -10.06 8.04
C GLY A 151 -14.11 -9.11 9.17
N LYS A 152 -15.11 -8.55 9.87
CA LYS A 152 -14.89 -7.65 11.01
C LYS A 152 -14.22 -8.39 12.17
N TRP A 153 -13.01 -7.97 12.50
CA TRP A 153 -12.23 -8.50 13.62
C TRP A 153 -11.52 -7.35 14.35
N GLY A 154 -11.37 -7.49 15.66
CA GLY A 154 -10.52 -6.60 16.43
C GLY A 154 -10.15 -7.17 17.79
N ILE A 155 -9.05 -6.68 18.34
CA ILE A 155 -8.54 -7.05 19.66
C ILE A 155 -8.04 -5.79 20.37
N SER A 156 -8.31 -5.70 21.67
CA SER A 156 -7.77 -4.64 22.51
C SER A 156 -6.35 -5.00 22.93
N ILE A 157 -5.40 -4.10 22.69
CA ILE A 157 -4.00 -4.24 23.07
C ILE A 157 -3.58 -2.97 23.78
N SER A 158 -3.18 -3.10 25.05
CA SER A 158 -2.76 -1.98 25.89
C SER A 158 -1.33 -1.53 25.59
N GLU A 159 -0.46 -2.46 25.18
CA GLU A 159 0.95 -2.19 24.93
C GLU A 159 1.21 -1.89 23.45
N ASP A 160 1.62 -0.65 23.17
CA ASP A 160 2.00 -0.17 21.84
C ASP A 160 2.98 -1.11 21.11
N LYS A 161 3.98 -1.61 21.83
CA LYS A 161 4.97 -2.54 21.28
C LYS A 161 4.30 -3.82 20.80
N ASN A 162 3.42 -4.41 21.61
CA ASN A 162 2.72 -5.65 21.25
C ASN A 162 1.76 -5.42 20.08
N MET A 163 1.12 -4.25 20.00
CA MET A 163 0.27 -3.90 18.86
C MET A 163 1.09 -3.84 17.57
N LEU A 164 2.24 -3.18 17.59
CA LEU A 164 3.15 -3.13 16.43
C LEU A 164 3.64 -4.51 16.02
N LEU A 165 4.01 -5.36 16.97
CA LEU A 165 4.48 -6.72 16.68
C LEU A 165 3.37 -7.58 16.09
N LEU A 166 2.14 -7.48 16.61
CA LEU A 166 1.00 -8.19 16.02
C LEU A 166 0.64 -7.65 14.64
N ALA A 167 0.61 -6.33 14.46
CA ALA A 167 0.34 -5.69 13.17
C ALA A 167 1.41 -6.07 12.13
N HIS A 168 2.69 -6.09 12.50
CA HIS A 168 3.77 -6.59 11.62
C HIS A 168 3.49 -8.04 11.20
N SER A 169 3.28 -8.91 12.18
CA SER A 169 3.10 -10.34 11.96
C SER A 169 1.88 -10.63 11.09
N LEU A 170 0.78 -9.89 11.27
CA LEU A 170 -0.43 -9.99 10.46
C LEU A 170 -0.22 -9.43 9.05
N PHE A 171 0.51 -8.31 8.91
CA PHE A 171 0.87 -7.75 7.62
C PHE A 171 1.64 -8.77 6.80
N ASP A 172 2.64 -9.44 7.36
CA ASP A 172 3.42 -10.49 6.68
C ASP A 172 2.61 -11.71 6.25
N ARG A 173 1.39 -11.86 6.78
CA ARG A 173 0.40 -12.88 6.40
C ARG A 173 -0.63 -12.35 5.41
N GLY A 174 -0.47 -11.12 4.93
CA GLY A 174 -1.35 -10.47 3.96
C GLY A 174 -2.56 -9.79 4.57
N ILE A 175 -2.62 -9.63 5.90
CA ILE A 175 -3.76 -9.05 6.60
C ILE A 175 -3.45 -7.58 6.90
N LEU A 176 -4.29 -6.69 6.40
CA LEU A 176 -4.19 -5.26 6.68
C LEU A 176 -4.89 -4.97 8.01
N THR A 177 -4.20 -4.28 8.91
CA THR A 177 -4.78 -3.84 10.17
C THR A 177 -4.65 -2.34 10.34
N GLY A 178 -5.53 -1.76 11.16
CA GLY A 178 -5.44 -0.37 11.57
C GLY A 178 -5.86 -0.18 13.01
N GLU A 179 -5.62 1.03 13.52
CA GLU A 179 -6.07 1.45 14.84
C GLU A 179 -6.66 2.86 14.80
N ASN A 180 -7.56 3.14 15.75
CA ASN A 180 -8.19 4.45 15.91
C ASN A 180 -7.46 5.37 16.91
N ASN A 181 -6.37 4.90 17.53
CA ASN A 181 -5.69 5.61 18.61
C ASN A 181 -4.20 5.83 18.32
N CYS A 182 -3.61 6.81 18.99
CA CYS A 182 -2.18 7.13 18.88
C CYS A 182 -1.29 6.31 19.85
N PHE A 183 -1.86 5.72 20.91
CA PHE A 183 -1.16 5.08 22.04
C PHE A 183 -1.93 3.86 22.57
N GLY A 184 -2.19 2.89 21.70
CA GLY A 184 -2.89 1.67 22.10
C GLY A 184 -4.41 1.82 22.11
N GLY A 185 -5.09 0.68 22.02
CA GLY A 185 -6.52 0.63 21.71
C GLY A 185 -6.89 -0.65 20.98
N ASN A 186 -7.80 -0.55 20.03
CA ASN A 186 -8.26 -1.70 19.26
C ASN A 186 -7.47 -1.81 17.96
N LEU A 187 -6.68 -2.88 17.83
CA LEU A 187 -6.17 -3.30 16.54
C LEU A 187 -7.32 -3.96 15.79
N MET A 188 -7.68 -3.45 14.62
CA MET A 188 -8.80 -3.95 13.83
C MET A 188 -8.34 -4.42 12.46
N ASN A 189 -8.96 -5.48 11.96
CA ASN A 189 -8.80 -5.92 10.58
C ASN A 189 -9.45 -4.90 9.64
N VAL A 190 -8.73 -4.50 8.60
CA VAL A 190 -9.25 -3.66 7.52
C VAL A 190 -9.75 -4.59 6.43
N ASP A 191 -11.02 -4.98 6.54
CA ASP A 191 -11.62 -5.88 5.58
C ASP A 191 -12.03 -5.16 4.28
N LYS A 192 -12.49 -5.95 3.31
CA LYS A 192 -12.92 -5.45 2.02
C LYS A 192 -14.07 -4.46 2.12
N GLN A 193 -15.01 -4.68 3.05
CA GLN A 193 -16.15 -3.78 3.22
C GLN A 193 -15.66 -2.38 3.63
N MET A 194 -14.75 -2.31 4.59
CA MET A 194 -14.16 -1.03 5.02
C MET A 194 -13.42 -0.31 3.87
N LEU A 195 -12.70 -1.06 3.04
CA LEU A 195 -12.01 -0.50 1.87
C LEU A 195 -13.00 0.03 0.81
N ASP A 196 -14.08 -0.72 0.53
CA ASP A 196 -15.10 -0.33 -0.45
C ASP A 196 -15.88 0.90 0.02
N GLU A 197 -16.28 0.96 1.29
CA GLU A 197 -16.93 2.13 1.91
C GLU A 197 -16.04 3.38 1.82
N ARG A 198 -14.75 3.21 2.10
CA ARG A 198 -13.77 4.28 2.02
C ARG A 198 -13.56 4.77 0.60
N LYS A 199 -13.45 3.86 -0.36
CA LYS A 199 -13.32 4.22 -1.77
C LYS A 199 -14.52 5.04 -2.25
N LYS A 200 -15.74 4.61 -1.90
CA LYS A 200 -16.97 5.33 -2.19
C LYS A 200 -16.94 6.75 -1.60
N HIS A 201 -16.55 6.89 -0.34
CA HIS A 201 -16.46 8.19 0.31
C HIS A 201 -15.44 9.14 -0.39
N LEU A 202 -14.28 8.61 -0.81
CA LEU A 202 -13.30 9.40 -1.56
C LEU A 202 -13.81 9.82 -2.95
N GLU A 203 -14.61 8.99 -3.61
CA GLU A 203 -15.25 9.33 -4.88
C GLU A 203 -16.28 10.45 -4.72
N GLU A 204 -17.06 10.43 -3.63
CA GLU A 204 -18.01 11.50 -3.27
C GLU A 204 -17.30 12.84 -3.03
N ILE A 205 -16.20 12.84 -2.26
CA ILE A 205 -15.38 14.05 -2.03
C ILE A 205 -14.85 14.61 -3.35
N LYS A 206 -14.29 13.75 -4.22
CA LYS A 206 -13.79 14.17 -5.54
C LYS A 206 -14.89 14.78 -6.39
N ALA A 207 -16.09 14.20 -6.39
CA ALA A 207 -17.23 14.72 -7.13
C ALA A 207 -17.68 16.09 -6.63
N MET A 208 -17.60 16.36 -5.33
CA MET A 208 -17.90 17.68 -4.74
C MET A 208 -16.85 18.72 -5.11
N SER A 209 -15.56 18.37 -5.05
CA SER A 209 -14.45 19.30 -5.36
C SER A 209 -14.41 19.78 -6.82
N LYS A 210 -15.02 19.04 -7.76
CA LYS A 210 -15.10 19.43 -9.19
C LYS A 210 -16.25 20.38 -9.51
N LYS A 211 -17.16 20.62 -8.55
CA LYS A 211 -18.33 21.50 -8.71
C LYS A 211 -18.08 22.92 -8.17
N GLN A 212 -16.95 23.15 -7.53
CA GLN A 212 -16.47 24.45 -7.06
C GLN A 212 -15.46 25.02 -8.05
#